data_AF-A0A9D0YUA8-F1
#
_entry.id   AF-A0A9D0YUA8-F1
#
_cell.length_a   1.000
_cell.length_b   1.000
_cell.length_c   1.000
_cell.angle_alpha   90.00
_cell.angle_beta   90.00
_cell.angle_gamma   90.00
#
_symmetry.space_group_name_H-M   'P 1'
#
loop_
_entity.id
_entity.type
_entity.pdbx_description
1 polymer ?
#
loop_
_entity_poly.entity_id
_entity_poly.type
_entity_poly.pdbx_seq_one_letter_code
_entity_poly.pdbx_strand_id
1 'polypeptide(L)'
;MRQFEISQLDETDTVCTVAEKLLRYYGRSETMFFVAGYLNDEPFVYDISNNKCSRRNIRDESVTYNALWNGKQDAVTKLLNADPVCRINWTCLPLKDGVELAEFLVDLTIKYERFSSDIQTCGGDIDVLIMTKDSAFWHRHKLFNCNRK
;
A
#
# COMPACT_ATOMS: atom_id res chain seq x y z
N MET A 1 13.25 7.26 -7.31
CA MET A 1 13.19 6.83 -5.91
C MET A 1 14.52 7.01 -5.19
N ARG A 2 15.59 6.28 -5.52
CA ARG A 2 16.89 6.37 -4.80
C ARG A 2 17.48 7.79 -4.65
N GLN A 3 17.36 8.64 -5.68
CA GLN A 3 17.82 10.03 -5.58
C GLN A 3 16.97 10.87 -4.61
N PHE A 4 15.66 10.62 -4.54
CA PHE A 4 14.78 11.26 -3.57
C PHE A 4 15.20 10.88 -2.15
N GLU A 5 15.41 9.58 -1.88
CA GLU A 5 15.87 9.09 -0.57
C GLU A 5 17.17 9.78 -0.14
N ILE A 6 18.18 9.84 -1.02
CA ILE A 6 19.49 10.43 -0.69
C ILE A 6 19.42 11.95 -0.49
N SER A 7 18.60 12.65 -1.27
CA SER A 7 18.64 14.12 -1.32
C SER A 7 17.57 14.82 -0.49
N GLN A 8 16.48 14.12 -0.15
CA GLN A 8 15.33 14.72 0.51
C GLN A 8 15.07 14.15 1.89
N LEU A 9 15.50 12.93 2.20
CA LEU A 9 15.18 12.27 3.46
C LEU A 9 16.31 12.36 4.49
N ASP A 10 15.93 12.44 5.75
CA ASP A 10 16.82 12.37 6.90
C ASP A 10 16.19 11.55 8.05
N GLU A 11 16.98 11.21 9.07
CA GLU A 11 16.53 10.34 10.17
C GLU A 11 15.44 10.96 11.05
N THR A 12 15.21 12.27 10.97
CA THR A 12 14.18 12.97 11.74
C THR A 12 12.84 13.05 11.00
N ASP A 13 12.79 12.59 9.76
CA ASP A 13 11.58 12.58 8.98
C ASP A 13 10.51 11.67 9.59
N THR A 14 9.31 12.20 9.64
CA THR A 14 8.10 11.47 10.04
C THR A 14 7.36 10.99 8.80
N VAL A 15 6.45 10.03 8.98
CA VAL A 15 5.52 9.62 7.92
C VAL A 15 4.81 10.80 7.23
N CYS A 16 4.49 11.86 7.98
CA CYS A 16 3.88 13.09 7.48
C CYS A 16 4.83 13.90 6.60
N THR A 17 6.06 14.14 7.06
CA THR A 17 7.04 14.93 6.31
C THR A 17 7.52 14.19 5.06
N VAL A 18 7.68 12.86 5.13
CA VAL A 18 7.96 12.02 3.95
C VAL A 18 6.86 12.17 2.91
N ALA A 19 5.58 12.12 3.32
CA ALA A 19 4.46 12.26 2.41
C ALA A 19 4.43 13.62 1.71
N GLU A 20 4.70 14.70 2.45
CA GLU A 20 4.82 16.04 1.86
C GLU A 20 6.02 16.17 0.91
N LYS A 21 7.19 15.65 1.30
CA LYS A 21 8.40 15.67 0.48
C LYS A 21 8.19 14.91 -0.83
N LEU A 22 7.54 13.74 -0.79
CA LEU A 22 7.17 12.96 -1.98
C LEU A 22 6.22 13.74 -2.89
N LEU A 23 5.17 14.38 -2.35
CA LEU A 23 4.28 15.21 -3.15
C LEU A 23 5.03 16.37 -3.82
N ARG A 24 5.92 17.07 -3.10
CA ARG A 24 6.70 18.18 -3.68
C ARG A 24 7.64 17.71 -4.79
N TYR A 25 8.27 16.56 -4.60
CA TYR A 25 9.26 16.03 -5.54
C TYR A 25 8.62 15.38 -6.77
N TYR A 26 7.50 14.66 -6.60
CA TYR A 26 6.86 13.84 -7.64
C TYR A 26 5.47 14.32 -8.07
N GLY A 27 4.91 15.39 -7.51
CA GLY A 27 3.51 15.80 -7.73
C GLY A 27 3.13 16.13 -9.18
N ARG A 28 4.11 16.39 -10.05
CA ARG A 28 3.88 16.57 -11.50
C ARG A 28 3.96 15.27 -12.31
N SER A 29 4.29 14.15 -11.68
CA SER A 29 4.34 12.84 -12.33
C SER A 29 3.03 12.09 -12.14
N GLU A 30 2.79 11.09 -12.99
CA GLU A 30 1.66 10.14 -12.84
C GLU A 30 1.94 9.04 -11.81
N THR A 31 3.06 9.14 -11.08
CA THR A 31 3.44 8.14 -10.07
C THR A 31 2.54 8.28 -8.85
N MET A 32 2.02 7.14 -8.39
CA MET A 32 1.25 7.06 -7.15
C MET A 32 2.11 6.47 -6.03
N PHE A 33 1.94 6.98 -4.81
CA PHE A 33 2.62 6.44 -3.63
C PHE A 33 1.62 6.19 -2.51
N PHE A 34 1.82 5.09 -1.80
CA PHE A 34 1.34 4.97 -0.42
C PHE A 34 2.50 5.26 0.52
N VAL A 35 2.26 6.08 1.53
CA VAL A 35 3.23 6.35 2.60
C VAL A 35 2.58 5.95 3.91
N ALA A 36 3.08 4.88 4.52
CA ALA A 36 2.54 4.34 5.75
C ALA A 36 3.62 4.28 6.83
N GLY A 37 3.22 4.47 8.08
CA GLY A 37 4.13 4.48 9.23
C GLY A 37 3.39 4.82 10.52
N TYR A 38 4.15 4.87 11.61
CA TYR A 38 3.62 5.25 12.92
C TYR A 38 4.25 6.57 13.37
N LEU A 39 3.45 7.40 14.03
CA LEU A 39 3.91 8.62 14.69
C LEU A 39 3.24 8.67 16.06
N ASN A 40 4.04 8.65 17.14
CA ASN A 40 3.54 8.61 18.52
C ASN A 40 2.53 7.49 18.76
N ASP A 41 2.86 6.25 18.38
CA ASP A 41 2.00 5.05 18.45
C ASP A 41 0.72 5.07 17.58
N GLU A 42 0.43 6.16 16.87
CA GLU A 42 -0.70 6.27 15.97
C GLU A 42 -0.31 5.88 14.53
N PRO A 43 -1.07 5.02 13.83
CA PRO A 43 -0.79 4.69 12.44
C PRO A 43 -1.26 5.79 11.49
N PHE A 44 -0.45 6.08 10.48
CA PHE A 44 -0.75 7.00 9.40
C PHE A 44 -0.60 6.27 8.07
N VAL A 45 -1.55 6.46 7.17
CA VAL A 45 -1.48 6.00 5.78
C VAL A 45 -1.89 7.15 4.87
N TYR A 46 -0.96 7.63 4.06
CA TYR A 46 -1.17 8.64 3.04
C TYR A 46 -1.23 8.00 1.66
N ASP A 47 -2.15 8.50 0.83
CA ASP A 47 -2.17 8.29 -0.61
C ASP A 47 -1.72 9.59 -1.28
N ILE A 48 -0.69 9.47 -2.11
CA ILE A 48 -0.19 10.53 -2.96
C ILE A 48 -0.51 10.15 -4.40
N SER A 49 -1.54 10.78 -4.94
CA SER A 49 -2.02 10.57 -6.30
C SER A 49 -2.67 11.85 -6.82
N ASN A 50 -2.65 12.04 -8.14
CA ASN A 50 -3.27 13.19 -8.80
C ASN A 50 -2.83 14.55 -8.20
N ASN A 51 -1.51 14.70 -7.93
CA ASN A 51 -0.93 15.89 -7.32
C ASN A 51 -1.57 16.29 -5.97
N LYS A 52 -2.10 15.31 -5.22
CA LYS A 52 -2.70 15.49 -3.90
C LYS A 52 -2.11 14.49 -2.92
N CYS A 53 -1.89 14.93 -1.68
CA CYS A 53 -1.58 14.07 -0.55
C CYS A 53 -2.80 14.00 0.37
N SER A 54 -3.28 12.80 0.68
CA SER A 54 -4.48 12.60 1.51
C SER A 54 -4.25 11.51 2.55
N ARG A 55 -4.46 11.81 3.85
CA ARG A 55 -4.51 10.78 4.89
C ARG A 55 -5.76 9.93 4.69
N ARG A 56 -5.59 8.63 4.47
CA ARG A 56 -6.67 7.69 4.08
C ARG A 56 -7.23 6.87 5.23
N ASN A 57 -6.51 6.77 6.34
CA ASN A 57 -6.92 5.98 7.50
C ASN A 57 -7.51 6.84 8.63
N ILE A 58 -8.22 7.92 8.29
CA ILE A 58 -8.89 8.81 9.25
C ILE A 58 -10.34 9.09 8.82
N ARG A 59 -11.27 9.07 9.77
CA ARG A 59 -12.67 9.47 9.60
C ARG A 59 -13.17 10.08 10.90
N ASP A 60 -13.78 11.26 10.84
CA ASP A 60 -14.31 11.97 12.02
C ASP A 60 -13.29 12.04 13.15
N GLU A 61 -12.06 12.44 12.82
CA GLU A 61 -10.89 12.55 13.71
C GLU A 61 -10.42 11.22 14.34
N SER A 62 -11.06 10.11 14.01
CA SER A 62 -10.73 8.78 14.50
C SER A 62 -9.96 7.98 13.46
N VAL A 63 -8.94 7.24 13.91
CA VAL A 63 -8.23 6.28 13.07
C VAL A 63 -9.17 5.17 12.63
N THR A 64 -9.11 4.82 11.35
CA THR A 64 -9.86 3.70 10.78
C THR A 64 -8.92 2.63 10.25
N TYR A 65 -9.35 1.38 10.36
CA TYR A 65 -8.63 0.22 9.86
C TYR A 65 -9.37 -0.31 8.62
N ASN A 66 -8.66 -0.46 7.51
CA ASN A 66 -9.18 -0.95 6.23
C ASN A 66 -8.03 -1.35 5.30
N ALA A 67 -8.37 -1.83 4.11
CA ALA A 67 -7.43 -1.98 3.00
C ALA A 67 -7.54 -0.80 2.02
N LEU A 68 -6.41 -0.42 1.44
CA LEU A 68 -6.31 0.57 0.37
C LEU A 68 -5.57 -0.06 -0.82
N TRP A 69 -6.01 0.26 -2.02
CA TRP A 69 -5.42 -0.27 -3.26
C TRP A 69 -5.40 0.80 -4.35
N ASN A 70 -4.40 0.71 -5.22
CA ASN A 70 -4.22 1.51 -6.43
C ASN A 70 -3.71 0.58 -7.56
N GLY A 71 -3.53 1.10 -8.77
CA GLY A 71 -3.18 0.27 -9.95
C GLY A 71 -4.43 -0.33 -10.60
N LYS A 72 -4.44 -1.65 -10.86
CA LYS A 72 -5.64 -2.34 -11.37
C LYS A 72 -6.62 -2.63 -10.23
N GLN A 73 -7.77 -1.96 -10.24
CA GLN A 73 -8.67 -1.92 -9.08
C GLN A 73 -9.91 -2.82 -9.22
N ASP A 74 -10.24 -3.28 -10.43
CA ASP A 74 -11.54 -3.89 -10.73
C ASP A 74 -11.88 -5.08 -9.82
N ALA A 75 -10.91 -5.98 -9.63
CA ALA A 75 -11.13 -7.20 -8.85
C ALA A 75 -11.37 -6.90 -7.37
N VAL A 76 -10.50 -6.09 -6.76
CA VAL A 76 -10.58 -5.72 -5.34
C VAL A 76 -11.81 -4.86 -5.07
N THR A 77 -12.09 -3.88 -5.93
CA THR A 77 -13.28 -3.03 -5.83
C THR A 77 -14.56 -3.86 -5.93
N LYS A 78 -14.64 -4.85 -6.83
CA LYS A 78 -15.80 -5.75 -6.91
C LYS A 78 -15.96 -6.59 -5.65
N LEU A 79 -14.86 -7.14 -5.12
CA LEU A 79 -14.93 -7.97 -3.92
C LEU A 79 -15.35 -7.18 -2.67
N LEU A 80 -14.75 -6.00 -2.46
CA LEU A 80 -14.85 -5.27 -1.20
C LEU A 80 -15.95 -4.20 -1.19
N ASN A 81 -16.38 -3.72 -2.37
CA ASN A 81 -17.31 -2.59 -2.45
C ASN A 81 -18.60 -2.89 -3.25
N ALA A 82 -18.65 -3.96 -4.05
CA ALA A 82 -19.85 -4.30 -4.84
C ALA A 82 -20.72 -5.36 -4.14
N ASP A 83 -22.01 -5.37 -4.44
CA ASP A 83 -22.93 -6.35 -3.89
C ASP A 83 -22.80 -7.73 -4.58
N PRO A 84 -22.80 -8.84 -3.83
CA PRO A 84 -22.79 -8.90 -2.36
C PRO A 84 -21.41 -8.56 -1.76
N VAL A 85 -21.39 -7.64 -0.79
CA VAL A 85 -20.14 -7.14 -0.19
C VAL A 85 -19.48 -8.18 0.70
N CYS A 86 -18.18 -8.44 0.49
CA CYS A 86 -17.35 -9.19 1.43
C CYS A 86 -17.12 -8.38 2.72
N ARG A 87 -17.75 -8.80 3.82
CA ARG A 87 -17.64 -8.10 5.12
C ARG A 87 -16.44 -8.59 5.91
N ILE A 88 -15.45 -7.71 6.07
CA ILE A 88 -14.25 -7.95 6.86
C ILE A 88 -14.35 -7.18 8.18
N ASN A 89 -14.08 -7.83 9.30
CA ASN A 89 -13.97 -7.15 10.59
C ASN A 89 -12.58 -6.55 10.76
N TRP A 90 -12.39 -5.35 10.20
CA TRP A 90 -11.10 -4.67 10.18
C TRP A 90 -10.54 -4.34 11.57
N THR A 91 -11.41 -4.05 12.53
CA THR A 91 -10.99 -3.65 13.89
C THR A 91 -10.38 -4.81 14.68
N CYS A 92 -10.83 -6.04 14.41
CA CYS A 92 -10.40 -7.22 15.15
C CYS A 92 -9.57 -8.19 14.29
N LEU A 93 -9.06 -7.75 13.14
CA LEU A 93 -8.30 -8.62 12.23
C LEU A 93 -6.91 -8.89 12.81
N PRO A 94 -6.56 -10.15 13.15
CA PRO A 94 -5.22 -10.49 13.61
C PRO A 94 -4.18 -10.20 12.53
N LEU A 95 -2.94 -9.89 12.94
CA LEU A 95 -1.85 -9.57 12.01
C LEU A 95 -1.64 -10.67 10.96
N LYS A 96 -1.71 -11.95 11.38
CA LYS A 96 -1.57 -13.10 10.47
C LYS A 96 -2.66 -13.11 9.40
N ASP A 97 -3.91 -12.91 9.79
CA ASP A 97 -5.04 -12.88 8.85
C ASP A 97 -4.96 -11.64 7.95
N GLY A 98 -4.45 -10.52 8.44
CA GLY A 98 -4.16 -9.33 7.65
C GLY A 98 -3.12 -9.58 6.55
N VAL A 99 -2.07 -10.35 6.85
CA VAL A 99 -1.06 -10.78 5.87
C VAL A 99 -1.70 -11.69 4.82
N GLU A 100 -2.44 -12.72 5.24
CA GLU A 100 -3.11 -13.63 4.32
C GLU A 100 -4.13 -12.90 3.44
N LEU A 101 -4.86 -11.94 4.00
CA LEU A 101 -5.79 -11.07 3.26
C LEU A 101 -5.05 -10.22 2.22
N ALA A 102 -3.94 -9.57 2.58
CA ALA A 102 -3.16 -8.78 1.64
C ALA A 102 -2.63 -9.62 0.46
N GLU A 103 -2.11 -10.81 0.74
CA GLU A 103 -1.68 -11.75 -0.31
C GLU A 103 -2.86 -12.17 -1.21
N PHE A 104 -4.00 -12.49 -0.60
CA PHE A 104 -5.21 -12.84 -1.32
C PHE A 104 -5.71 -11.73 -2.25
N LEU A 105 -5.72 -10.46 -1.81
CA LEU A 105 -6.21 -9.35 -2.64
C LEU A 105 -5.32 -9.12 -3.88
N VAL A 106 -4.00 -9.27 -3.73
CA VAL A 106 -3.07 -9.16 -4.86
C VAL A 106 -3.21 -10.36 -5.80
N ASP A 107 -3.23 -11.59 -5.26
CA ASP A 107 -3.40 -12.82 -6.04
C ASP A 107 -4.75 -12.86 -6.79
N LEU A 108 -5.82 -12.38 -6.15
CA LEU A 108 -7.12 -12.18 -6.76
C LEU A 108 -7.01 -11.29 -8.00
N THR A 109 -6.28 -10.18 -7.91
CA THR A 109 -6.12 -9.24 -9.02
C THR A 109 -5.34 -9.88 -10.18
N ILE A 110 -4.26 -10.60 -9.88
CA ILE A 110 -3.46 -11.35 -10.87
C ILE A 110 -4.33 -12.39 -11.60
N LYS A 111 -5.09 -13.19 -10.84
CA LYS A 111 -5.97 -14.22 -11.40
C LYS A 111 -7.13 -13.62 -12.17
N TYR A 112 -7.71 -12.53 -11.68
CA TYR A 112 -8.80 -11.84 -12.34
C TYR A 112 -8.38 -11.31 -13.71
N GLU A 113 -7.22 -10.64 -13.82
CA GLU A 113 -6.72 -10.17 -15.11
C GLU A 113 -6.37 -11.31 -16.07
N ARG A 114 -5.82 -12.42 -15.57
CA ARG A 114 -5.48 -13.59 -16.40
C ARG A 114 -6.67 -14.14 -17.19
N PHE A 115 -7.89 -14.01 -16.67
CA PHE A 115 -9.11 -14.46 -17.33
C PHE A 115 -9.97 -13.31 -17.88
N SER A 116 -9.52 -12.07 -17.74
CA SER A 116 -10.16 -10.90 -18.35
C SER A 116 -9.77 -10.79 -19.84
N SER A 117 -10.59 -10.08 -20.62
CA SER A 117 -10.23 -9.67 -21.99
C SER A 117 -9.27 -8.48 -22.04
N ASP A 118 -9.00 -7.85 -20.89
CA ASP A 118 -8.08 -6.72 -20.77
C ASP A 118 -6.61 -7.15 -20.86
N ILE A 119 -5.72 -6.18 -21.06
CA ILE A 119 -4.28 -6.39 -20.97
C ILE A 119 -3.92 -6.80 -19.54
N GLN A 120 -3.21 -7.92 -19.39
CA GLN A 120 -2.69 -8.34 -18.09
C GLN A 120 -1.54 -7.43 -17.65
N THR A 121 -1.73 -6.70 -16.56
CA THR A 121 -0.74 -5.76 -16.00
C THR A 121 -0.18 -6.20 -14.65
N CYS A 122 -0.87 -7.11 -13.96
CA CYS A 122 -0.47 -7.71 -12.69
C CYS A 122 0.00 -9.16 -12.86
N GLY A 123 1.07 -9.52 -12.15
CA GLY A 123 1.63 -10.86 -12.11
C GLY A 123 2.92 -10.93 -11.27
N GLY A 124 3.56 -12.09 -11.26
CA GLY A 124 4.83 -12.30 -10.54
C GLY A 124 4.63 -12.66 -9.06
N ASP A 125 5.72 -12.51 -8.29
CA ASP A 125 5.72 -12.82 -6.87
C ASP A 125 5.12 -11.67 -6.06
N ILE A 126 4.50 -12.01 -4.93
CA ILE A 126 3.88 -11.06 -4.01
C ILE A 126 4.84 -10.81 -2.85
N ASP A 127 5.22 -9.55 -2.67
CA ASP A 127 6.00 -9.10 -1.52
C ASP A 127 5.07 -8.53 -0.45
N VAL A 128 5.38 -8.82 0.81
CA VAL A 128 4.62 -8.39 1.98
C VAL A 128 5.58 -7.78 3.00
N LEU A 129 5.45 -6.47 3.19
CA LEU A 129 6.10 -5.73 4.28
C LEU A 129 5.11 -5.60 5.44
N ILE A 130 5.53 -5.98 6.64
CA ILE A 130 4.79 -5.74 7.87
C ILE A 130 5.40 -4.52 8.57
N MET A 131 4.55 -3.59 8.98
CA MET A 131 4.94 -2.46 9.81
C MET A 131 4.06 -2.38 11.05
N THR A 132 4.72 -2.31 12.19
CA THR A 132 4.16 -2.13 13.52
C THR A 132 4.72 -0.84 14.10
N LYS A 133 4.20 -0.39 15.25
CA LYS A 133 4.74 0.79 15.93
C LYS A 133 6.21 0.63 16.36
N ASP A 134 6.64 -0.60 16.61
CA ASP A 134 7.97 -0.91 17.13
C ASP A 134 8.97 -1.36 16.05
N SER A 135 8.49 -1.87 14.92
CA SER A 135 9.36 -2.47 13.89
C SER A 135 8.71 -2.55 12.51
N ALA A 136 9.56 -2.62 11.48
CA ALA A 136 9.19 -2.95 10.12
C ALA A 136 10.07 -4.09 9.60
N PHE A 137 9.46 -5.10 8.98
CA PHE A 137 10.19 -6.26 8.44
C PHE A 137 9.45 -6.90 7.27
N TRP A 138 10.21 -7.48 6.34
CA TRP A 138 9.65 -8.24 5.23
C TRP A 138 9.15 -9.60 5.72
N HIS A 139 7.85 -9.86 5.61
CA HIS A 139 7.28 -11.19 5.81
C HIS A 139 7.56 -12.09 4.59
N ARG A 140 7.43 -11.50 3.40
CA ARG A 140 7.80 -12.12 2.13
C ARG A 140 8.43 -11.06 1.25
N HIS A 141 9.60 -11.34 0.70
CA HIS A 141 10.25 -10.45 -0.26
C HIS A 141 11.07 -11.29 -1.24
N LYS A 142 10.75 -11.21 -2.52
CA LYS A 142 11.55 -11.85 -3.55
C LYS A 142 12.85 -11.06 -3.71
N LEU A 143 13.94 -11.63 -3.20
CA LEU A 143 15.28 -11.13 -3.50
C LEU A 143 15.56 -11.34 -4.99
N PHE A 144 15.62 -10.24 -5.75
CA PHE A 144 16.09 -10.27 -7.11
C PHE A 144 17.61 -10.51 -7.12
N ASN A 145 18.02 -11.78 -7.25
CA ASN A 145 19.41 -12.09 -7.56
C ASN A 145 19.67 -11.69 -9.02
N CYS A 146 20.29 -10.53 -9.22
CA CYS A 146 20.90 -10.17 -10.50
C CYS A 146 22.19 -10.97 -10.69
N ASN A 147 22.08 -12.29 -10.80
CA ASN A 147 23.12 -13.15 -11.34
C ASN A 147 22.64 -13.69 -12.69
N ARG A 148 22.50 -12.79 -13.66
CA ARG A 148 22.59 -13.19 -15.07
C ARG A 148 24.08 -13.21 -15.43
N LYS A 149 24.63 -14.41 -15.55
CA LYS A 149 25.84 -14.65 -16.33
C LYS A 149 25.55 -14.41 -17.80
#